data_AF-A0A6I3EY30-F1
#
_entry.id   AF-A0A6I3EY30-F1
#
_cell.length_a   1.000
_cell.length_b   1.000
_cell.length_c   1.000
_cell.angle_alpha   90.00
_cell.angle_beta   90.00
_cell.angle_gamma   90.00
#
_symmetry.space_group_name_H-M   'P 1'
#
loop_
_entity.id
_entity.type
_entity.pdbx_description
1 polymer ?
#
loop_
_entity_poly.entity_id
_entity_poly.type
_entity_poly.pdbx_seq_one_letter_code
_entity_poly.pdbx_strand_id
1 'polypeptide(L)'
;MPITTERSFNAETITFTATYPLTIAMVTKDFKQDDSGLEYIGTARQQMGDGGFIAQITDTSTGKVVATTTTGWRGLVVHRAPLNTDCLSSANPSTDCQHEITPEPADWTSPTFDDSAWTAAIQYTAAEVGPKEGYDTITWSPAAALIWSGDLKIDNTILWRATVTAG
;
A
#
# COMPACT_ATOMS: atom_id res chain seq x y z
N MET A 1 10.25 -7.71 -10.24
CA MET A 1 9.94 -6.81 -11.36
C MET A 1 10.15 -5.38 -10.87
N PRO A 2 11.17 -4.64 -11.36
CA PRO A 2 11.29 -3.23 -11.06
C PRO A 2 10.09 -2.47 -11.66
N ILE A 3 9.58 -1.47 -10.93
CA ILE A 3 8.58 -0.53 -11.46
C ILE A 3 9.34 0.46 -12.35
N THR A 4 9.29 0.26 -13.67
CA THR A 4 10.06 1.10 -14.63
C THR A 4 9.29 2.30 -15.16
N THR A 5 8.02 2.45 -14.77
CA THR A 5 7.18 3.56 -15.17
C THR A 5 6.87 4.39 -13.95
N GLU A 6 7.44 5.60 -13.89
CA GLU A 6 7.01 6.62 -12.95
C GLU A 6 5.57 7.01 -13.28
N ARG A 7 4.67 6.81 -12.33
CA ARG A 7 3.31 7.33 -12.39
C ARG A 7 2.87 7.68 -10.99
N SER A 8 2.89 8.97 -10.65
CA SER A 8 2.41 9.46 -9.36
C SER A 8 0.93 9.09 -9.19
N PHE A 9 0.60 8.32 -8.14
CA PHE A 9 -0.76 7.97 -7.71
C PHE A 9 -1.78 7.71 -8.84
N ASN A 10 -1.83 6.48 -9.35
CA ASN A 10 -2.78 6.07 -10.38
C ASN A 10 -4.10 5.59 -9.76
N ALA A 11 -5.21 5.87 -10.44
CA ALA A 11 -6.44 5.11 -10.25
C ALA A 11 -6.49 3.99 -11.28
N GLU A 12 -6.81 2.79 -10.82
CA GLU A 12 -6.99 1.61 -11.65
C GLU A 12 -8.30 0.94 -11.26
N THR A 13 -9.01 0.37 -12.23
CA THR A 13 -10.24 -0.39 -12.01
C THR A 13 -10.12 -1.74 -12.67
N ILE A 14 -10.39 -2.80 -11.91
CA ILE A 14 -10.39 -4.18 -12.40
C ILE A 14 -11.73 -4.84 -12.04
N THR A 15 -12.10 -5.84 -12.82
CA THR A 15 -13.29 -6.67 -12.58
C THR A 15 -12.86 -8.12 -12.36
N PHE A 16 -13.43 -8.76 -11.35
CA PHE A 16 -13.17 -10.16 -11.03
C PHE A 16 -14.46 -10.84 -10.55
N THR A 17 -14.45 -12.17 -10.51
CA THR A 17 -15.53 -12.98 -9.93
C THR A 17 -15.04 -13.62 -8.65
N ALA A 18 -15.85 -13.57 -7.59
CA ALA A 18 -15.55 -14.21 -6.31
C ALA A 18 -16.83 -14.70 -5.63
N THR A 19 -16.68 -15.56 -4.63
CA THR A 19 -17.77 -16.05 -3.77
C THR A 19 -17.50 -15.68 -2.32
N TYR A 20 -18.55 -15.37 -1.57
CA TYR A 20 -18.43 -15.11 -0.14
C TYR A 20 -18.20 -16.40 0.68
N PRO A 21 -17.49 -16.32 1.83
CA PRO A 21 -16.68 -15.17 2.24
C PRO A 21 -15.49 -14.97 1.29
N LEU A 22 -15.27 -13.72 0.91
CA LEU A 22 -14.21 -13.30 0.00
C LEU A 22 -13.01 -12.84 0.83
N THR A 23 -11.81 -13.33 0.53
CA THR A 23 -10.56 -12.75 1.05
C THR A 23 -9.95 -11.86 -0.02
N ILE A 24 -9.66 -10.62 0.36
CA ILE A 24 -8.96 -9.65 -0.47
C ILE A 24 -7.53 -9.60 0.03
N ALA A 25 -6.58 -9.90 -0.84
CA ALA A 25 -5.16 -9.85 -0.57
C ALA A 25 -4.50 -8.89 -1.56
N MET A 26 -3.81 -7.86 -1.06
CA MET A 26 -3.21 -6.81 -1.88
C MET A 26 -1.74 -6.62 -1.51
N VAL A 27 -0.88 -6.44 -2.51
CA VAL A 27 0.49 -5.94 -2.31
C VAL A 27 0.49 -4.48 -2.73
N THR A 28 0.71 -3.57 -1.78
CA THR A 28 0.84 -2.15 -2.09
C THR A 28 2.31 -1.76 -1.98
N LYS A 29 2.80 -1.03 -2.98
CA LYS A 29 4.17 -0.56 -3.04
C LYS A 29 4.16 0.94 -3.19
N ASP A 30 4.78 1.61 -2.22
CA ASP A 30 5.24 2.96 -2.45
C ASP A 30 6.37 2.93 -3.48
N PHE A 31 6.49 3.99 -4.27
CA PHE A 31 7.55 4.04 -5.26
C PHE A 31 8.90 4.16 -4.55
N LYS A 32 9.86 3.38 -5.03
CA LYS A 32 11.27 3.46 -4.63
C LYS A 32 12.11 3.01 -5.81
N GLN A 33 13.24 3.67 -6.02
CA GLN A 33 14.12 3.35 -7.12
C GLN A 33 14.91 2.05 -6.85
N ASP A 34 15.28 1.81 -5.59
CA ASP A 34 15.93 0.59 -5.10
C ASP A 34 15.63 0.36 -3.61
N ASP A 35 16.33 -0.59 -2.99
CA ASP A 35 16.12 -0.98 -1.58
C ASP A 35 16.59 0.09 -0.58
N SER A 36 17.18 1.21 -1.02
CA SER A 36 17.38 2.39 -0.14
C SER A 36 16.06 2.98 0.35
N GLY A 37 14.95 2.69 -0.35
CA GLY A 37 13.65 3.31 -0.09
C GLY A 37 13.52 4.72 -0.64
N LEU A 38 14.54 5.22 -1.34
CA LEU A 38 14.51 6.56 -1.92
C LEU A 38 13.95 6.56 -3.35
N GLU A 39 13.30 7.66 -3.67
CA GLU A 39 12.87 8.00 -5.01
C GLU A 39 13.89 8.94 -5.68
N TYR A 40 13.97 8.91 -7.00
CA TYR A 40 14.72 9.90 -7.80
C TYR A 40 16.19 10.07 -7.41
N ILE A 41 16.86 8.95 -7.09
CA ILE A 41 18.23 8.92 -6.57
C ILE A 41 19.18 9.66 -7.51
N GLY A 42 20.00 10.55 -6.93
CA GLY A 42 21.00 11.35 -7.67
C GLY A 42 20.44 12.61 -8.34
N THR A 43 19.17 12.94 -8.11
CA THR A 43 18.54 14.18 -8.62
C THR A 43 18.22 15.16 -7.50
N ALA A 44 17.87 16.40 -7.86
CA ALA A 44 17.39 17.41 -6.90
C ALA A 44 16.02 17.06 -6.26
N ARG A 45 15.37 15.97 -6.68
CA ARG A 45 14.08 15.48 -6.16
C ARG A 45 14.24 14.25 -5.26
N GLN A 46 15.47 13.87 -4.90
CA GLN A 46 15.71 12.72 -4.03
C GLN A 46 14.94 12.89 -2.71
N GLN A 47 14.06 11.94 -2.42
CA GLN A 47 13.14 12.01 -1.29
C GLN A 47 12.75 10.60 -0.81
N MET A 48 12.19 10.54 0.40
CA MET A 48 11.42 9.39 0.87
C MET A 48 9.98 9.53 0.35
N GLY A 49 9.33 8.41 0.07
CA GLY A 49 8.05 8.38 -0.63
C GLY A 49 6.87 8.93 0.18
N ASP A 50 5.66 8.74 -0.32
CA ASP A 50 4.40 9.22 0.27
C ASP A 50 3.32 8.15 0.13
N GLY A 51 3.62 6.98 0.70
CA GLY A 51 2.77 5.80 0.68
C GLY A 51 1.33 6.08 1.09
N GLY A 52 0.43 5.23 0.63
CA GLY A 52 -0.99 5.33 0.91
C GLY A 52 -1.79 4.45 -0.03
N PHE A 53 -2.88 3.88 0.49
CA PHE A 53 -3.73 2.98 -0.27
C PHE A 53 -5.19 3.22 0.04
N ILE A 54 -6.02 3.34 -0.99
CA ILE A 54 -7.47 3.36 -0.87
C ILE A 54 -8.07 2.44 -1.93
N ALA A 55 -9.07 1.66 -1.55
CA ALA A 55 -9.82 0.83 -2.48
C ALA A 55 -11.28 0.70 -2.05
N GLN A 56 -12.13 0.46 -3.05
CA GLN A 56 -13.51 0.02 -2.84
C GLN A 56 -13.82 -1.12 -3.81
N ILE A 57 -14.66 -2.05 -3.37
CA ILE A 57 -15.13 -3.18 -4.15
C ILE A 57 -16.64 -3.05 -4.26
N THR A 58 -17.12 -2.98 -5.50
CA THR A 58 -18.54 -2.89 -5.83
C THR A 58 -18.98 -4.20 -6.46
N ASP A 59 -20.03 -4.80 -5.91
CA ASP A 59 -20.74 -5.89 -6.57
C ASP A 59 -21.46 -5.31 -7.80
N THR A 60 -20.99 -5.69 -8.98
CA THR A 60 -21.50 -5.17 -10.26
C THR A 60 -22.92 -5.63 -10.58
N SER A 61 -23.41 -6.70 -9.95
CA SER A 61 -24.77 -7.19 -10.15
C SER A 61 -25.80 -6.39 -9.36
N THR A 62 -25.42 -5.89 -8.18
CA THR A 62 -26.31 -5.13 -7.28
C THR A 62 -26.00 -3.63 -7.22
N GLY A 63 -24.82 -3.22 -7.70
CA GLY A 63 -24.30 -1.85 -7.59
C GLY A 63 -23.86 -1.47 -6.17
N LYS A 64 -23.88 -2.41 -5.21
CA LYS A 64 -23.54 -2.13 -3.81
C LYS A 64 -22.04 -2.15 -3.60
N VAL A 65 -21.52 -1.20 -2.84
CA VAL A 65 -20.16 -1.26 -2.30
C VAL A 65 -20.15 -2.31 -1.18
N VAL A 66 -19.41 -3.39 -1.39
CA VAL A 66 -19.37 -4.56 -0.48
C VAL A 66 -18.13 -4.58 0.41
N ALA A 67 -17.09 -3.85 0.02
CA ALA A 67 -15.91 -3.65 0.86
C ALA A 67 -15.21 -2.34 0.52
N THR A 68 -14.53 -1.78 1.51
CA THR A 68 -13.68 -0.59 1.37
C THR A 68 -12.43 -0.78 2.23
N THR A 69 -11.36 -0.05 1.90
CA THR A 69 -10.21 0.09 2.80
C THR A 69 -10.65 0.80 4.07
N THR A 70 -10.36 0.20 5.22
CA THR A 70 -10.70 0.70 6.56
C THR A 70 -9.61 0.27 7.54
N THR A 71 -9.66 0.77 8.78
CA THR A 71 -8.77 0.32 9.87
C THR A 71 -8.97 -1.16 10.27
N GLY A 72 -9.99 -1.84 9.72
CA GLY A 72 -10.22 -3.27 9.91
C GLY A 72 -9.30 -4.18 9.07
N TRP A 73 -8.57 -3.61 8.10
CA TRP A 73 -7.59 -4.35 7.31
C TRP A 73 -6.36 -4.72 8.13
N ARG A 74 -5.75 -5.87 7.80
CA ARG A 74 -4.53 -6.38 8.42
C ARG A 74 -3.34 -6.19 7.49
N GLY A 75 -2.24 -5.65 8.01
CA GLY A 75 -1.05 -5.26 7.25
C GLY A 75 0.24 -5.87 7.81
N LEU A 76 1.09 -6.37 6.91
CA LEU A 76 2.47 -6.76 7.18
C LEU A 76 3.43 -5.95 6.29
N VAL A 77 4.29 -5.15 6.91
CA VAL A 77 5.38 -4.45 6.22
C VAL A 77 6.45 -5.48 5.87
N VAL A 78 6.75 -5.64 4.58
CA VAL A 78 7.77 -6.57 4.08
C VAL A 78 8.98 -5.86 3.51
N HIS A 79 8.92 -4.54 3.38
CA HIS A 79 10.08 -3.71 3.04
C HIS A 79 9.99 -2.37 3.78
N ARG A 80 11.02 -2.06 4.57
CA ARG A 80 11.14 -0.82 5.31
C ARG A 80 12.48 -0.15 5.05
N ALA A 81 12.48 1.06 4.50
CA ALA A 81 13.70 1.83 4.24
C ALA A 81 13.39 3.31 3.95
N PRO A 82 14.32 4.24 4.21
CA PRO A 82 15.56 4.02 4.96
C PRO A 82 15.30 3.89 6.47
N LEU A 83 16.06 3.03 7.16
CA LEU A 83 16.01 2.93 8.63
C LEU A 83 16.86 4.02 9.32
N ASN A 84 17.82 4.60 8.60
CA ASN A 84 18.65 5.73 8.99
C ASN A 84 18.34 6.94 8.10
N THR A 85 17.28 7.67 8.40
CA THR A 85 16.71 8.72 7.54
C THR A 85 17.70 9.82 7.12
N ASP A 86 18.76 10.06 7.89
CA ASP A 86 19.85 10.99 7.52
C ASP A 86 20.56 10.61 6.20
N CYS A 87 20.50 9.34 5.79
CA CYS A 87 21.04 8.85 4.52
C CYS A 87 20.33 9.46 3.29
N LEU A 88 19.19 10.13 3.47
CA LEU A 88 18.49 10.85 2.42
C LEU A 88 19.39 11.85 1.68
N SER A 89 20.37 12.43 2.38
CA SER A 89 21.32 13.39 1.79
C SER A 89 22.55 12.72 1.14
N SER A 90 22.64 11.38 1.17
CA SER A 90 23.77 10.65 0.61
C SER A 90 23.83 10.77 -0.91
N ALA A 91 25.06 10.84 -1.42
CA ALA A 91 25.36 10.71 -2.85
C ALA A 91 25.33 9.25 -3.33
N ASN A 92 25.39 8.27 -2.44
CA ASN A 92 25.37 6.82 -2.72
C ASN A 92 24.37 6.07 -1.81
N PRO A 93 23.07 6.43 -1.85
CA PRO A 93 22.08 5.90 -0.90
C PRO A 93 21.86 4.39 -1.01
N SER A 94 22.13 3.77 -2.16
CA SER A 94 22.06 2.31 -2.33
C SER A 94 23.02 1.53 -1.42
N THR A 95 24.08 2.17 -0.92
CA THR A 95 25.03 1.59 0.03
C THR A 95 24.83 2.14 1.45
N ASP A 96 24.49 3.43 1.56
CA ASP A 96 24.48 4.13 2.85
C ASP A 96 23.13 4.01 3.58
N CYS A 97 22.02 3.84 2.85
CA CYS A 97 20.71 3.66 3.44
C CYS A 97 20.50 2.21 3.88
N GLN A 98 20.06 2.05 5.11
CA GLN A 98 19.72 0.78 5.72
C GLN A 98 18.27 0.43 5.41
N HIS A 99 18.02 -0.85 5.22
CA HIS A 99 16.68 -1.38 4.98
C HIS A 99 16.44 -2.66 5.77
N GLU A 100 15.17 -2.97 5.97
CA GLU A 100 14.69 -4.25 6.46
C GLU A 100 13.77 -4.85 5.40
N ILE A 101 14.08 -6.07 4.96
CA ILE A 101 13.28 -6.81 3.99
C ILE A 101 12.91 -8.16 4.60
N THR A 102 11.61 -8.41 4.72
CA THR A 102 11.08 -9.69 5.17
C THR A 102 10.43 -10.41 3.99
N PRO A 103 10.70 -11.71 3.77
CA PRO A 103 10.02 -12.47 2.73
C PRO A 103 8.49 -12.47 2.93
N GLU A 104 7.74 -12.48 1.83
CA GLU A 104 6.29 -12.70 1.91
C GLU A 104 6.02 -14.08 2.52
N PRO A 105 5.14 -14.21 3.53
CA PRO A 105 4.83 -15.51 4.12
C PRO A 105 4.24 -16.47 3.07
N ALA A 106 4.57 -17.75 3.15
CA ALA A 106 3.97 -18.74 2.26
C ALA A 106 2.45 -18.75 2.42
N ASP A 107 1.74 -18.87 1.30
CA ASP A 107 0.27 -18.94 1.23
C ASP A 107 -0.47 -17.76 1.90
N TRP A 108 0.19 -16.61 2.08
CA TRP A 108 -0.40 -15.43 2.72
C TRP A 108 -1.63 -14.88 2.00
N THR A 109 -1.91 -15.28 0.75
CA THR A 109 -3.12 -14.89 0.01
C THR A 109 -4.27 -15.87 0.19
N SER A 110 -4.05 -17.02 0.82
CA SER A 110 -5.06 -18.04 1.06
C SER A 110 -6.19 -17.52 1.95
N PRO A 111 -7.48 -17.86 1.69
CA PRO A 111 -8.59 -17.53 2.58
C PRO A 111 -8.46 -18.09 4.00
N THR A 112 -7.63 -19.12 4.20
CA THR A 112 -7.43 -19.78 5.50
C THR A 112 -6.16 -19.35 6.23
N PHE A 113 -5.39 -18.41 5.67
CA PHE A 113 -4.19 -17.89 6.31
C PHE A 113 -4.56 -17.08 7.57
N ASP A 114 -3.82 -17.32 8.66
CA ASP A 114 -3.98 -16.60 9.93
C ASP A 114 -3.14 -15.32 9.93
N ASP A 115 -3.81 -14.19 9.77
CA ASP A 115 -3.22 -12.85 9.80
C ASP A 115 -3.41 -12.15 11.16
N SER A 116 -3.77 -12.89 12.22
CA SER A 116 -4.01 -12.30 13.55
C SER A 116 -2.80 -11.60 14.14
N ALA A 117 -1.59 -12.00 13.76
CA ALA A 117 -0.33 -11.36 14.15
C ALA A 117 -0.02 -10.08 13.35
N TRP A 118 -0.74 -9.81 12.27
CA TRP A 118 -0.53 -8.62 11.44
C TRP A 118 -1.16 -7.38 12.08
N THR A 119 -0.50 -6.25 11.91
CA THR A 119 -0.96 -4.98 12.49
C THR A 119 -2.23 -4.49 11.82
N ALA A 120 -3.11 -3.82 12.57
CA ALA A 120 -4.26 -3.16 11.97
C ALA A 120 -3.79 -1.97 11.13
N ALA A 121 -4.50 -1.71 10.03
CA ALA A 121 -4.27 -0.55 9.18
C ALA A 121 -4.51 0.76 9.95
N ILE A 122 -3.68 1.77 9.70
CA ILE A 122 -3.87 3.13 10.20
C ILE A 122 -4.55 3.95 9.12
N GLN A 123 -5.60 4.66 9.49
CA GLN A 123 -6.25 5.62 8.61
C GLN A 123 -5.48 6.95 8.61
N TYR A 124 -5.24 7.46 7.40
CA TYR A 124 -4.63 8.77 7.16
C TYR A 124 -5.60 9.67 6.41
N THR A 125 -5.40 10.97 6.54
CA THR A 125 -6.12 11.98 5.76
C THR A 125 -5.51 12.11 4.36
N ALA A 126 -6.30 12.64 3.42
CA ALA A 126 -5.78 13.00 2.09
C ALA A 126 -4.65 14.04 2.17
N ALA A 127 -4.63 14.91 3.19
CA ALA A 127 -3.56 15.87 3.37
C ALA A 127 -2.23 15.22 3.81
N GLU A 128 -2.29 14.15 4.60
CA GLU A 128 -1.10 13.41 5.04
C GLU A 128 -0.51 12.55 3.94
N VAL A 129 -1.36 11.89 3.15
CA VAL A 129 -0.93 11.07 2.01
C VAL A 129 -0.52 11.95 0.82
N GLY A 130 -1.24 13.04 0.57
CA GLY A 130 -1.04 13.89 -0.60
C GLY A 130 -1.31 13.19 -1.94
N PRO A 131 -2.42 12.43 -2.10
CA PRO A 131 -2.70 11.71 -3.33
C PRO A 131 -2.84 12.68 -4.52
N LYS A 132 -2.51 12.19 -5.71
CA LYS A 132 -2.54 12.99 -6.95
C LYS A 132 -3.84 12.74 -7.74
N GLU A 133 -3.92 13.35 -8.92
CA GLU A 133 -5.12 13.46 -9.76
C GLU A 133 -5.91 12.15 -9.96
N GLY A 134 -5.24 10.99 -9.98
CA GLY A 134 -5.92 9.70 -10.08
C GLY A 134 -6.97 9.48 -8.98
N TYR A 135 -6.68 9.90 -7.75
CA TYR A 135 -7.59 9.79 -6.61
C TYR A 135 -8.93 10.53 -6.85
N ASP A 136 -8.89 11.69 -7.50
CA ASP A 136 -10.08 12.52 -7.76
C ASP A 136 -10.95 11.99 -8.90
N THR A 137 -10.47 11.01 -9.68
CA THR A 137 -11.25 10.39 -10.77
C THR A 137 -12.27 9.36 -10.27
N ILE A 138 -12.17 8.93 -9.01
CA ILE A 138 -13.04 7.93 -8.40
C ILE A 138 -13.99 8.60 -7.41
N THR A 139 -15.29 8.34 -7.54
CA THR A 139 -16.26 8.70 -6.51
C THR A 139 -16.20 7.69 -5.38
N TRP A 140 -15.42 7.99 -4.36
CA TRP A 140 -15.22 7.13 -3.21
C TRP A 140 -16.48 7.00 -2.35
N SER A 141 -16.76 5.79 -1.88
CA SER A 141 -17.69 5.57 -0.78
C SER A 141 -17.26 6.41 0.44
N PRO A 142 -18.18 7.06 1.17
CA PRO A 142 -17.84 7.76 2.41
C PRO A 142 -17.23 6.86 3.49
N ALA A 143 -17.38 5.54 3.35
CA ALA A 143 -16.76 4.54 4.23
C ALA A 143 -15.31 4.18 3.84
N ALA A 144 -14.86 4.54 2.63
CA ALA A 144 -13.51 4.26 2.18
C ALA A 144 -12.52 5.23 2.84
N ALA A 145 -11.46 4.66 3.40
CA ALA A 145 -10.38 5.38 4.04
C ALA A 145 -9.07 5.18 3.27
N LEU A 146 -8.27 6.24 3.19
CA LEU A 146 -6.85 6.11 2.90
C LEU A 146 -6.19 5.42 4.10
N ILE A 147 -5.56 4.29 3.83
CA ILE A 147 -4.87 3.49 4.83
C ILE A 147 -3.40 3.30 4.47
N TRP A 148 -2.59 3.14 5.50
CA TRP A 148 -1.22 2.65 5.41
C TRP A 148 -0.83 1.92 6.71
N SER A 149 0.41 1.47 6.82
CA SER A 149 0.97 0.97 8.08
C SER A 149 1.44 2.12 8.99
N GLY A 150 2.47 1.88 9.80
CA GLY A 150 2.93 2.79 10.84
C GLY A 150 3.56 4.08 10.30
N ASP A 151 4.12 4.06 9.10
CA ASP A 151 4.88 5.19 8.56
C ASP A 151 4.71 5.33 7.04
N LEU A 152 4.20 6.48 6.60
CA LEU A 152 3.98 6.80 5.17
C LEU A 152 5.28 6.97 4.38
N LYS A 153 6.42 7.17 5.04
CA LYS A 153 7.69 7.54 4.42
C LYS A 153 8.66 6.38 4.26
N ILE A 154 8.63 5.41 5.18
CA ILE A 154 9.63 4.33 5.20
C ILE A 154 9.04 2.93 5.00
N ASP A 155 7.74 2.73 5.22
CA ASP A 155 7.10 1.43 5.00
C ASP A 155 6.76 1.28 3.51
N ASN A 156 7.74 0.89 2.68
CA ASN A 156 7.61 0.98 1.22
C ASN A 156 6.88 -0.19 0.55
N THR A 157 6.69 -1.32 1.22
CA THR A 157 5.90 -2.45 0.68
C THR A 157 5.16 -3.16 1.79
N ILE A 158 3.85 -3.28 1.60
CA ILE A 158 2.93 -3.83 2.59
C ILE A 158 2.05 -4.88 1.93
N LEU A 159 1.88 -5.99 2.62
CA LEU A 159 0.89 -7.01 2.32
C LEU A 159 -0.37 -6.70 3.14
N TRP A 160 -1.51 -6.63 2.47
CA TRP A 160 -2.79 -6.28 3.07
C TRP A 160 -3.79 -7.41 2.93
N ARG A 161 -4.56 -7.67 3.98
CA ARG A 161 -5.65 -8.65 3.99
C ARG A 161 -6.93 -8.09 4.60
N ALA A 162 -8.06 -8.46 4.01
CA ALA A 162 -9.38 -8.26 4.58
C ALA A 162 -10.32 -9.40 4.16
N THR A 163 -11.18 -9.83 5.07
CA THR A 163 -12.25 -10.78 4.78
C THR A 163 -13.59 -10.06 4.69
N VAL A 164 -14.31 -10.30 3.60
CA VAL A 164 -15.64 -9.77 3.34
C VAL A 164 -16.64 -10.91 3.45
N THR A 165 -17.57 -10.80 4.39
CA THR A 165 -18.68 -11.75 4.53
C THR A 165 -19.86 -11.31 3.67
N ALA A 166 -20.75 -12.25 3.34
CA ALA A 166 -22.04 -11.88 2.75
C ALA A 166 -22.79 -10.95 3.72
N GLY A 167 -23.31 -9.85 3.19
CA GLY A 167 -24.17 -8.90 3.92
C GLY A 167 -25.65 -9.24 3.85
#